data_AF-A0A2D2Q113-F1
#
_entry.id   AF-A0A2D2Q113-F1
#
_cell.length_a   1.000
_cell.length_b   1.000
_cell.length_c   1.000
_cell.angle_alpha   90.00
_cell.angle_beta   90.00
_cell.angle_gamma   90.00
#
_symmetry.space_group_name_H-M   'P 1'
#
loop_
_entity.id
_entity.type
_entity.pdbx_description
1 polymer ?
#
loop_
_entity_poly.entity_id
_entity_poly.type
_entity_poly.pdbx_seq_one_letter_code
_entity_poly.pdbx_strand_id
1 'polypeptide(L)'
;MGYRNRAIAIGLALTGILVPGVHKFYLRQPLWGVFYLLLGILFSPITVEHGSLGAIARIACVIEAVWYLFQGADTFDATFNRQITAVVPKLEKH
;
A
#
# COMPACT_ATOMS: atom_id res chain seq x y z
N MET A 1 3.22 -18.43 -0.66
CA MET A 1 2.87 -16.99 -0.72
C MET A 1 2.57 -16.53 0.70
N GLY A 2 3.24 -15.47 1.19
CA GLY A 2 3.11 -15.04 2.59
C GLY A 2 1.85 -14.20 2.85
N TYR A 3 1.35 -14.27 4.09
CA TYR A 3 0.29 -13.41 4.60
C TYR A 3 0.75 -11.96 4.70
N ARG A 4 -0.10 -11.01 4.32
CA ARG A 4 0.18 -9.58 4.44
C ARG A 4 -0.46 -9.02 5.69
N ASN A 5 0.36 -8.49 6.58
CA ASN A 5 -0.09 -7.88 7.81
C ASN A 5 -0.46 -6.41 7.54
N ARG A 6 -1.68 -6.04 7.92
CA ARG A 6 -2.22 -4.68 7.81
C ARG A 6 -1.35 -3.63 8.52
N ALA A 7 -0.82 -3.95 9.70
CA ALA A 7 0.02 -3.01 10.45
C ALA A 7 1.32 -2.67 9.69
N ILE A 8 1.91 -3.65 9.03
CA ILE A 8 3.09 -3.46 8.17
C ILE A 8 2.72 -2.61 6.96
N ALA A 9 1.57 -2.87 6.32
CA ALA A 9 1.10 -2.09 5.18
C ALA A 9 0.87 -0.60 5.55
N ILE A 10 0.27 -0.32 6.71
CA ILE A 10 0.09 1.04 7.24
C ILE A 10 1.44 1.70 7.51
N GLY A 11 2.35 1.01 8.21
CA GLY A 11 3.69 1.52 8.48
C GLY A 11 4.44 1.88 7.20
N LEU A 12 4.42 0.98 6.20
CA LEU A 12 5.02 1.26 4.90
C LEU A 12 4.33 2.42 4.18
N ALA A 13 3.01 2.54 4.27
CA ALA A 13 2.28 3.64 3.63
C ALA A 13 2.66 5.00 4.25
N LEU A 14 2.91 5.06 5.56
CA LEU A 14 3.44 6.25 6.22
C LEU A 14 4.89 6.56 5.81
N THR A 15 5.74 5.54 5.61
CA THR A 15 7.08 5.76 5.01
C THR A 15 7.01 6.26 3.56
N GLY A 16 5.84 6.16 2.93
CA GLY A 16 5.51 6.72 1.62
C GLY A 16 5.66 8.23 1.49
N ILE A 17 5.77 8.95 2.62
CA ILE A 17 6.14 10.38 2.64
C ILE A 17 7.57 10.59 2.11
N LEU A 18 8.49 9.69 2.47
CA LEU A 18 9.88 9.73 2.03
C LEU A 18 10.05 9.01 0.69
N VAL A 19 9.49 7.81 0.58
CA VAL A 19 9.62 6.96 -0.61
C VAL A 19 8.23 6.48 -1.05
N PRO A 20 7.54 7.22 -1.93
CA PRO A 20 6.16 6.90 -2.30
C PRO A 20 6.05 5.55 -3.01
N GLY A 21 4.98 4.81 -2.72
CA GLY A 21 4.64 3.56 -3.41
C GLY A 21 5.30 2.30 -2.84
N VAL A 22 6.15 2.38 -1.82
CA VAL A 22 6.79 1.19 -1.21
C VAL A 22 5.77 0.19 -0.67
N HIS A 23 4.69 0.67 -0.04
CA HIS A 23 3.61 -0.18 0.47
C HIS A 23 2.89 -0.93 -0.65
N LYS A 24 2.82 -0.39 -1.87
CA LYS A 24 2.21 -1.07 -3.02
C LYS A 24 2.99 -2.32 -3.42
N PHE A 25 4.33 -2.29 -3.33
CA PHE A 25 5.16 -3.48 -3.57
C PHE A 25 4.91 -4.56 -2.52
N TYR A 26 4.83 -4.17 -1.25
CA TYR A 26 4.44 -5.09 -0.18
C TYR A 26 3.05 -5.69 -0.45
N LEU A 27 2.10 -4.87 -0.90
CA LEU A 27 0.74 -5.28 -1.22
C LEU A 27 0.59 -6.04 -2.55
N ARG A 28 1.71 -6.34 -3.24
CA ARG A 28 1.76 -7.05 -4.53
C ARG A 28 1.03 -6.32 -5.65
N GLN A 29 1.07 -5.00 -5.61
CA GLN A 29 0.59 -4.10 -6.65
C GLN A 29 1.79 -3.40 -7.31
N PRO A 30 2.69 -4.13 -8.01
CA PRO A 30 3.96 -3.58 -8.50
C PRO A 30 3.76 -2.48 -9.55
N LEU A 31 2.74 -2.59 -10.41
CA LEU A 31 2.38 -1.56 -11.39
C LEU A 31 2.11 -0.21 -10.70
N TRP A 32 1.30 -0.22 -9.64
CA TRP A 32 1.01 0.98 -8.86
C TRP A 32 2.21 1.49 -8.07
N GLY A 33 3.02 0.59 -7.52
CA GLY A 33 4.27 0.95 -6.82
C GLY A 33 5.25 1.67 -7.75
N VAL A 34 5.45 1.14 -8.96
CA VAL A 34 6.29 1.78 -9.98
C VAL A 34 5.70 3.13 -10.40
N PHE A 35 4.39 3.22 -10.58
CA PHE A 35 3.74 4.48 -10.94
C PHE A 35 3.96 5.57 -9.87
N TYR A 36 3.81 5.21 -8.59
CA TYR A 36 4.04 6.13 -7.47
C TYR A 36 5.51 6.53 -7.33
N LEU A 37 6.44 5.58 -7.53
CA LEU A 37 7.87 5.87 -7.53
C LEU A 37 8.26 6.80 -8.67
N LEU A 38 7.78 6.54 -9.90
CA LEU A 38 8.03 7.40 -11.05
C LEU A 38 7.43 8.79 -10.83
N LEU A 39 6.19 8.88 -10.32
CA LEU A 39 5.61 10.18 -9.99
C LEU A 39 6.40 10.93 -8.90
N GLY A 40 6.86 10.22 -7.88
CA GLY A 40 7.61 10.80 -6.77
C GLY A 40 9.04 11.23 -7.15
N ILE A 41 9.72 10.46 -7.98
CA ILE A 41 11.14 10.68 -8.36
C ILE A 41 11.25 11.60 -9.57
N LEU A 42 10.40 11.42 -10.58
CA LEU A 42 10.49 12.15 -11.85
C LEU A 42 9.97 13.59 -11.74
N PHE A 43 9.03 13.84 -10.82
CA PHE A 43 8.36 15.15 -10.68
C PHE A 43 8.64 15.86 -9.35
N SER A 44 9.63 15.43 -8.56
CA SER A 44 10.00 16.10 -7.31
C SER A 44 11.51 16.00 -7.07
N PRO A 45 12.22 17.13 -6.83
CA PRO A 45 13.41 17.09 -5.99
C PRO A 45 13.00 16.74 -4.55
N ILE A 46 13.97 16.35 -3.71
CA ILE A 46 13.79 16.01 -2.29
C ILE A 46 13.16 17.14 -1.44
N THR A 47 13.08 18.36 -1.99
CA THR A 47 12.49 19.54 -1.38
C THR A 47 11.02 19.71 -1.78
N VAL A 48 10.17 19.87 -0.76
CA VAL A 48 8.72 20.04 -0.86
C VAL A 48 8.36 21.37 -1.53
N GLU A 49 8.46 21.45 -2.86
CA GLU A 49 7.74 22.49 -3.59
C GLU A 49 6.28 22.08 -3.72
N HIS A 50 5.42 22.83 -3.02
CA HIS A 50 3.99 22.65 -2.98
C HIS A 50 3.40 22.94 -4.37
N GLY A 51 3.20 21.91 -5.18
CA GLY A 51 2.57 22.02 -6.49
C GLY A 51 2.84 20.89 -7.47
N SER A 52 3.80 20.00 -7.21
CA SER A 52 4.17 18.95 -8.18
C SER A 52 3.40 17.63 -7.99
N LEU A 53 3.31 16.85 -9.08
CA LEU A 53 2.71 15.51 -9.10
C LEU A 53 3.33 14.55 -8.06
N GLY A 54 4.57 14.81 -7.61
CA GLY A 54 5.21 14.06 -6.54
C GLY A 54 4.60 14.29 -5.15
N ALA A 55 4.01 15.47 -4.88
CA ALA A 55 3.27 15.72 -3.64
C ALA A 55 1.97 14.89 -3.59
N ILE A 56 1.31 14.73 -4.74
CA ILE A 56 0.09 13.92 -4.86
C ILE A 56 0.37 12.44 -4.53
N ALA A 57 1.49 11.89 -5.01
CA ALA A 57 1.88 10.51 -4.69
C ALA A 57 2.09 10.29 -3.17
N ARG A 58 2.69 11.27 -2.47
CA ARG A 58 2.88 11.24 -1.02
C ARG A 58 1.57 11.36 -0.26
N ILE A 59 0.71 12.31 -0.63
CA ILE A 59 -0.63 12.47 -0.04
C ILE A 59 -1.45 11.21 -0.22
N ALA A 60 -1.40 10.60 -1.41
CA ALA A 60 -2.11 9.36 -1.68
C ALA A 60 -1.61 8.21 -0.79
N CYS A 61 -0.30 8.12 -0.49
CA CYS A 61 0.22 7.14 0.47
C CYS A 61 -0.38 7.35 1.87
N VAL A 62 -0.49 8.59 2.34
CA VAL A 62 -1.09 8.92 3.65
C VAL A 62 -2.59 8.59 3.66
N ILE A 63 -3.32 8.95 2.61
CA ILE A 63 -4.75 8.61 2.46
C ILE A 63 -4.94 7.09 2.50
N GLU A 64 -4.07 6.32 1.83
CA GLU A 64 -4.13 4.87 1.89
C GLU A 64 -3.79 4.31 3.27
N ALA A 65 -2.85 4.91 4.01
CA ALA A 65 -2.58 4.53 5.40
C ALA A 65 -3.83 4.70 6.27
N VAL A 66 -4.53 5.83 6.11
CA VAL A 66 -5.80 6.11 6.79
C VAL A 66 -6.88 5.12 6.36
N TRP A 67 -6.99 4.85 5.06
CA TRP A 67 -7.95 3.87 4.53
C TRP A 67 -7.72 2.47 5.12
N TYR A 68 -6.47 2.00 5.16
CA TYR A 68 -6.11 0.71 5.76
C TYR A 68 -6.40 0.66 7.26
N LEU A 69 -6.26 1.80 7.95
CA LEU A 69 -6.60 1.91 9.37
C LEU A 69 -8.11 1.71 9.59
N PHE A 70 -8.95 2.31 8.74
CA PHE A 70 -10.41 2.28 8.88
C PHE A 70 -11.10 1.06 8.24
N GLN A 71 -10.57 0.44 7.18
CA GLN A 71 -11.30 -0.60 6.44
C GLN A 71 -11.54 -1.93 7.19
N GLY A 72 -10.93 -2.12 8.37
CA GLY A 72 -11.02 -3.38 9.12
C GLY A 72 -10.10 -4.49 8.58
N ALA A 73 -9.92 -5.56 9.37
CA ALA A 73 -8.98 -6.64 9.02
C ALA A 73 -9.56 -7.56 7.93
N ASP A 74 -10.85 -7.90 8.03
CA ASP A 74 -11.53 -8.80 7.10
C ASP A 74 -11.56 -8.25 5.68
N THR A 75 -11.88 -6.95 5.53
CA THR A 75 -11.88 -6.27 4.23
C THR A 75 -10.47 -6.20 3.64
N PHE A 76 -9.45 -5.99 4.48
CA PHE A 76 -8.05 -5.94 4.05
C PHE A 76 -7.62 -7.33 3.54
N ASP A 77 -7.95 -8.38 4.28
CA ASP A 77 -7.62 -9.75 3.92
C ASP A 77 -8.38 -10.22 2.67
N ALA A 78 -9.65 -9.83 2.51
CA ALA A 78 -10.42 -10.11 1.30
C ALA A 78 -9.80 -9.46 0.04
N THR A 79 -9.20 -8.27 0.20
CA THR A 79 -8.58 -7.52 -0.89
C THR A 79 -7.18 -8.05 -1.22
N PHE A 80 -6.39 -8.29 -0.18
CA PHE A 80 -4.95 -8.51 -0.32
C PHE A 80 -4.56 -9.98 -0.07
N ASN A 81 -5.22 -10.69 0.83
CA ASN A 81 -4.92 -12.07 1.21
C ASN A 81 -5.91 -13.11 0.62
N ARG A 82 -6.71 -12.73 -0.40
CA ARG A 82 -7.76 -13.56 -1.02
C ARG A 82 -7.38 -15.02 -1.30
N GLN A 83 -6.14 -15.27 -1.75
CA GLN A 83 -5.66 -16.62 -2.06
C GLN A 83 -5.47 -17.49 -0.81
N ILE A 84 -5.12 -16.89 0.33
CA ILE A 84 -4.99 -17.59 1.62
C ILE A 84 -6.38 -17.81 2.21
N THR A 85 -7.23 -16.77 2.19
CA THR A 85 -8.62 -16.86 2.67
C THR A 85 -9.47 -17.84 1.86
N ALA A 86 -9.11 -18.16 0.61
CA ALA A 86 -9.77 -19.21 -0.17
C ALA A 86 -9.36 -20.63 0.23
N VAL A 87 -8.18 -20.82 0.85
CA VAL A 87 -7.66 -22.12 1.26
C VAL A 87 -8.10 -22.49 2.68
N VAL A 88 -8.11 -21.53 3.61
CA VAL A 88 -8.54 -21.74 5.01
C VAL A 88 -9.92 -22.40 5.16
N PRO A 89 -11.00 -21.95 4.49
CA PRO A 89 -12.32 -22.59 4.62
C PRO A 89 -12.37 -24.00 3.99
N LYS A 90 -11.38 -24.37 3.18
CA LYS A 90 -11.27 -25.72 2.61
C LYS A 90 -10.60 -26.71 3.58
N LEU A 91 -9.82 -26.21 4.54
CA LEU A 91 -9.14 -27.02 5.56
C LEU A 91 -10.04 -27.33 6.75
N GLU A 92 -11.01 -26.47 7.06
CA GLU A 92 -11.98 -26.67 8.16
C GLU A 92 -13.09 -27.68 7.83
N LYS A 93 -13.15 -28.14 6.57
CA LYS A 93 -14.17 -29.08 6.07
C LYS A 93 -13.64 -30.51 5.87
N HIS A 94 -12.44 -30.84 6.35
CA HIS A 94 -11.85 -32.17 6.23
C HIS A 94 -11.36 -32.70 7.58
#